data_AF-H9ECQ3-F1
#
_entry.id   AF-H9ECQ3-F1
#
_cell.length_a   1.000
_cell.length_b   1.000
_cell.length_c   1.000
_cell.angle_alpha   90.00
_cell.angle_beta   90.00
_cell.angle_gamma   90.00
#
_symmetry.space_group_name_H-M   'P 1'
#
loop_
_entity.id
_entity.type
_entity.pdbx_description
1 polymer ?
#
loop_
_entity_poly.entity_id
_entity_poly.type
_entity_poly.pdbx_seq_one_letter_code
_entity_poly.pdbx_strand_id
1 'polypeptide(L)'
;LRPQTGWTPLAFALDWIRPPRQMNSTSFFYAHTDQWRYEKLGVHEVLSPLADKKLYGGSMIDYNVRAERMGWLPSAPQLQTNPMQVVKDAQAAGLDAKDYVVKSLKDGSL
;
A
#
# COMPACT_ATOMS: atom_id res chain seq x y z
N LEU A 1 17.38 12.93 14.52
CA LEU A 1 17.63 11.66 15.23
C LEU A 1 19.06 11.19 14.91
N ARG A 2 19.92 10.93 15.89
CA ARG A 2 21.31 10.47 15.66
C ARG A 2 21.73 9.41 16.69
N PRO A 3 22.42 8.33 16.28
CA PRO A 3 22.53 7.80 14.92
C PRO A 3 21.27 7.02 14.51
N GLN A 4 20.76 7.25 13.29
CA GLN A 4 19.58 6.53 12.76
C GLN A 4 19.78 5.00 12.83
N THR A 5 20.97 4.51 12.54
CA THR A 5 21.31 3.08 12.57
C THR A 5 21.33 2.48 13.97
N GLY A 6 21.53 3.28 15.02
CA GLY A 6 21.43 2.82 16.41
C GLY A 6 19.97 2.84 16.91
N TRP A 7 19.20 3.85 16.52
CA TRP A 7 17.81 3.99 16.96
C TRP A 7 16.82 3.10 16.19
N THR A 8 16.99 2.94 14.88
CA THR A 8 16.01 2.23 14.03
C THR A 8 15.81 0.77 14.46
N PRO A 9 16.87 -0.01 14.78
CA PRO A 9 16.68 -1.39 15.25
C PRO A 9 15.87 -1.45 16.54
N LEU A 10 16.15 -0.55 17.49
CA LEU A 10 15.42 -0.47 18.74
C LEU A 10 13.96 -0.04 18.54
N ALA A 11 13.73 1.03 17.77
CA ALA A 11 12.40 1.62 17.60
C ALA A 11 11.41 0.72 16.86
N PHE A 12 11.91 -0.15 15.97
CA PHE A 12 11.08 -1.03 15.14
C PHE A 12 11.39 -2.52 15.32
N ALA A 13 12.08 -2.88 16.40
CA ALA A 13 12.48 -4.25 16.75
C ALA A 13 13.22 -5.00 15.63
N LEU A 14 14.08 -4.31 14.87
CA LEU A 14 14.81 -4.91 13.73
C LEU A 14 15.97 -5.81 14.15
N ASP A 15 16.27 -5.85 15.44
CA ASP A 15 17.12 -6.85 16.09
C ASP A 15 16.39 -8.20 16.26
N TRP A 16 15.05 -8.22 16.26
CA TRP A 16 14.23 -9.44 16.36
C TRP A 16 13.60 -9.88 15.05
N ILE A 17 13.00 -8.94 14.29
CA ILE A 17 12.23 -9.25 13.10
C ILE A 17 12.36 -8.16 12.04
N ARG A 18 12.38 -8.56 10.77
CA ARG A 18 12.43 -7.66 9.61
C ARG A 18 11.48 -8.14 8.52
N PRO A 19 10.84 -7.24 7.74
CA PRO A 19 10.79 -5.77 7.89
C PRO A 19 9.66 -5.30 8.84
N PRO A 20 9.68 -4.03 9.30
CA PRO A 20 8.57 -3.44 10.03
C PRO A 20 7.47 -2.94 9.06
N ARG A 21 6.28 -2.65 9.58
CA ARG A 21 5.19 -2.04 8.80
C ARG A 21 5.19 -0.52 8.92
N GLN A 22 5.98 0.14 8.08
CA GLN A 22 5.96 1.59 7.94
C GLN A 22 4.77 2.04 7.07
N MET A 23 4.20 3.21 7.36
CA MET A 23 3.13 3.82 6.58
C MET A 23 3.31 5.33 6.47
N ASN A 24 3.11 5.90 5.28
CA ASN A 24 3.12 7.35 5.12
C ASN A 24 1.78 7.94 5.58
N SER A 25 1.82 8.79 6.60
CA SER A 25 0.60 9.25 7.28
C SER A 25 -0.33 10.09 6.41
N THR A 26 0.18 10.82 5.42
CA THR A 26 -0.66 11.63 4.51
C THR A 26 -1.68 10.76 3.79
N SER A 27 -1.25 9.68 3.12
CA SER A 27 -2.17 8.77 2.43
C SER A 27 -3.05 8.03 3.43
N PHE A 28 -2.49 7.61 4.57
CA PHE A 28 -3.26 6.93 5.62
C PHE A 28 -4.44 7.76 6.12
N PHE A 29 -4.21 9.00 6.56
CA PHE A 29 -5.28 9.85 7.06
C PHE A 29 -6.21 10.31 5.95
N TYR A 30 -5.69 10.59 4.75
CA TYR A 30 -6.52 10.95 3.59
C TYR A 30 -7.59 9.88 3.30
N ALA A 31 -7.21 8.60 3.37
CA ALA A 31 -8.13 7.47 3.22
C ALA A 31 -9.03 7.25 4.45
N HIS A 32 -8.46 7.16 5.66
CA HIS A 32 -9.17 6.69 6.86
C HIS A 32 -9.99 7.76 7.57
N THR A 33 -9.80 9.03 7.24
CA THR A 33 -10.66 10.13 7.70
C THR A 33 -11.57 10.63 6.59
N ASP A 34 -11.65 9.89 5.49
CA ASP A 34 -12.60 10.14 4.40
C ASP A 34 -12.44 11.52 3.73
N GLN A 35 -11.30 12.18 3.91
CA GLN A 35 -11.02 13.50 3.32
C GLN A 35 -11.10 13.46 1.79
N TRP A 36 -10.72 12.34 1.17
CA TRP A 36 -10.83 12.14 -0.27
C TRP A 36 -12.27 12.28 -0.81
N ARG A 37 -13.29 12.06 0.02
CA ARG A 37 -14.71 12.23 -0.36
C ARG A 37 -15.09 13.70 -0.56
N TYR A 38 -14.27 14.61 -0.04
CA TYR A 38 -14.46 16.06 -0.11
C TYR A 38 -13.44 16.73 -1.04
N GLU A 39 -12.70 15.94 -1.81
CA GLU A 39 -11.68 16.43 -2.74
C GLU A 39 -12.30 17.34 -3.81
N LYS A 40 -11.66 18.49 -4.04
CA LYS A 40 -12.11 19.46 -5.04
C LYS A 40 -11.16 19.56 -6.23
N LEU A 41 -9.89 19.17 -6.04
CA LEU A 41 -8.89 19.24 -7.08
C LEU A 41 -8.97 18.03 -8.00
N GLY A 42 -9.30 18.27 -9.26
CA GLY A 42 -9.25 17.24 -10.30
C GLY A 42 -7.81 17.01 -10.78
N VAL A 43 -7.46 15.75 -11.08
CA VAL A 43 -6.14 15.40 -11.63
C VAL A 43 -5.85 16.16 -12.92
N HIS A 44 -6.86 16.40 -13.76
CA HIS A 44 -6.74 17.14 -15.01
C HIS A 44 -6.28 18.61 -14.85
N GLU A 45 -6.42 19.19 -13.65
CA GLU A 45 -5.99 20.56 -13.34
C GLU A 45 -4.47 20.66 -13.08
N VAL A 46 -3.84 19.54 -12.69
CA VAL A 46 -2.38 19.48 -12.43
C VAL A 46 -1.59 18.82 -13.56
N LEU A 47 -2.27 18.30 -14.58
CA LEU A 47 -1.62 17.72 -15.75
C LEU A 47 -1.00 18.80 -16.64
N SER A 48 0.18 18.52 -17.16
CA SER A 48 0.78 19.32 -18.24
C SER A 48 -0.17 19.41 -19.43
N PRO A 49 -0.27 20.57 -20.12
CA PRO A 49 -1.06 20.71 -21.34
C PRO A 49 -0.57 19.81 -22.48
N LEU A 50 0.64 19.27 -22.39
CA LEU A 50 1.24 18.34 -23.37
C LEU A 50 0.92 16.86 -23.07
N ALA A 51 0.31 16.55 -21.93
CA ALA A 51 -0.01 15.17 -21.56
C ALA A 51 -1.31 14.68 -22.24
N ASP A 52 -1.36 13.40 -22.62
CA ASP A 52 -2.60 12.77 -23.08
C ASP A 52 -3.53 12.52 -21.88
N LYS A 53 -4.55 13.38 -21.73
CA LYS A 53 -5.53 13.32 -20.65
C LYS A 53 -6.26 11.97 -20.58
N LYS A 54 -6.35 11.21 -21.67
CA LYS A 54 -7.01 9.89 -21.69
C LYS A 54 -6.28 8.86 -20.82
N LEU A 55 -4.97 9.01 -20.64
CA LEU A 55 -4.16 8.10 -19.82
C LEU A 55 -4.29 8.37 -18.31
N TYR A 56 -4.80 9.54 -17.92
CA TYR A 56 -4.71 10.07 -16.57
C TYR A 56 -6.07 10.30 -15.88
N GLY A 57 -7.01 9.37 -16.06
CA GLY A 57 -8.31 9.40 -15.39
C GLY A 57 -8.29 8.94 -13.92
N GLY A 58 -9.38 9.23 -13.21
CA GLY A 58 -9.59 8.89 -11.79
C GLY A 58 -9.50 10.08 -10.85
N SER A 59 -9.76 9.82 -9.58
CA SER A 59 -9.62 10.74 -8.45
C SER A 59 -8.18 10.71 -7.89
N MET A 60 -7.83 11.66 -7.02
CA MET A 60 -6.52 11.68 -6.35
C MET A 60 -6.26 10.39 -5.54
N ILE A 61 -7.29 9.83 -4.88
CA ILE A 61 -7.14 8.57 -4.14
C ILE A 61 -6.87 7.37 -5.05
N ASP A 62 -7.40 7.35 -6.28
CA ASP A 62 -7.12 6.26 -7.23
C ASP A 62 -5.64 6.18 -7.60
N TYR A 63 -4.94 7.31 -7.62
CA TYR A 63 -3.49 7.34 -7.85
C TYR A 63 -2.70 6.80 -6.66
N ASN A 64 -3.13 7.04 -5.42
CA ASN A 64 -2.55 6.38 -4.25
C ASN A 64 -2.72 4.86 -4.34
N VAL A 65 -3.94 4.37 -4.63
CA VAL A 65 -4.20 2.92 -4.76
C VAL A 65 -3.35 2.29 -5.88
N ARG A 66 -3.20 2.98 -7.02
CA ARG A 66 -2.31 2.52 -8.12
C ARG A 66 -0.84 2.49 -7.67
N ALA A 67 -0.37 3.51 -6.96
CA ALA A 67 0.99 3.58 -6.45
C ALA A 67 1.27 2.46 -5.41
N GLU A 68 0.33 2.21 -4.52
CA GLU A 68 0.39 1.14 -3.51
C GLU A 68 0.53 -0.25 -4.15
N ARG A 69 -0.37 -0.62 -5.07
CA ARG A 69 -0.32 -1.95 -5.73
C ARG A 69 0.90 -2.14 -6.65
N MET A 70 1.55 -1.05 -7.06
CA MET A 70 2.81 -1.09 -7.82
C MET A 70 4.05 -1.06 -6.92
N GLY A 71 3.89 -1.01 -5.59
CA GLY A 71 4.98 -0.98 -4.63
C GLY A 71 5.69 0.37 -4.52
N TRP A 72 5.09 1.47 -5.00
CA TRP A 72 5.65 2.81 -4.88
C TRP A 72 5.39 3.42 -3.50
N LEU A 73 4.25 3.07 -2.88
CA LEU A 73 3.86 3.50 -1.53
C LEU A 73 3.51 2.28 -0.66
N PRO A 74 3.67 2.38 0.67
CA PRO A 74 3.13 1.38 1.59
C PRO A 74 1.60 1.52 1.73
N SER A 75 0.95 0.46 2.22
CA SER A 75 -0.48 0.43 2.54
C SER A 75 -0.70 0.05 4.02
N ALA A 76 -1.77 0.57 4.62
CA ALA A 76 -2.23 0.16 5.95
C ALA A 76 -3.74 0.45 6.10
N PRO A 77 -4.61 -0.56 6.29
CA PRO A 77 -4.34 -2.00 6.19
C PRO A 77 -3.74 -2.42 4.84
N GLN A 78 -2.89 -3.46 4.83
CA GLN A 78 -2.19 -3.92 3.62
C GLN A 78 -3.07 -4.81 2.73
N LEU A 79 -3.85 -5.67 3.36
CA LEU A 79 -4.78 -6.60 2.75
C LEU A 79 -6.10 -6.49 3.51
N GLN A 80 -7.21 -6.75 2.82
CA GLN A 80 -8.50 -6.87 3.49
C GLN A 80 -8.53 -8.10 4.42
N THR A 81 -7.90 -9.19 3.99
CA THR A 81 -7.81 -10.43 4.76
C THR A 81 -6.72 -10.35 5.84
N ASN A 82 -6.98 -10.96 6.99
CA ASN A 82 -5.98 -11.07 8.06
C ASN A 82 -4.71 -11.76 7.51
N PRO A 83 -3.52 -11.14 7.61
CA PRO A 83 -2.29 -11.69 7.04
C PRO A 83 -1.89 -13.05 7.64
N MET A 84 -2.33 -13.37 8.87
CA MET A 84 -2.09 -14.70 9.45
C MET A 84 -3.02 -15.77 8.87
N GLN A 85 -4.20 -15.38 8.39
CA GLN A 85 -5.10 -16.29 7.69
C GLN A 85 -4.55 -16.65 6.31
N VAL A 86 -3.97 -15.67 5.61
CA VAL A 86 -3.31 -15.88 4.30
C VAL A 86 -2.25 -16.99 4.37
N VAL A 87 -1.46 -17.05 5.44
CA VAL A 87 -0.45 -18.11 5.62
C VAL A 87 -1.10 -19.48 5.81
N LYS A 88 -2.22 -19.57 6.55
CA LYS A 88 -2.95 -20.83 6.74
C LYS A 88 -3.56 -21.31 5.42
N ASP A 89 -4.14 -20.40 4.65
CA ASP A 89 -4.77 -20.74 3.37
C ASP A 89 -3.72 -21.21 2.35
N ALA A 90 -2.55 -20.57 2.32
CA ALA A 90 -1.41 -21.01 1.50
C ALA A 90 -0.95 -22.43 1.86
N GLN A 91 -0.81 -22.73 3.16
CA GLN A 91 -0.46 -24.06 3.64
C GLN A 91 -1.51 -25.12 3.27
N ALA A 92 -2.81 -24.80 3.42
CA ALA A 92 -3.90 -25.69 3.03
C ALA A 92 -3.93 -25.95 1.52
N ALA A 93 -3.53 -24.96 0.71
CA ALA A 93 -3.39 -25.08 -0.74
C ALA A 93 -2.09 -25.78 -1.19
N GLY A 94 -1.18 -26.11 -0.26
CA GLY A 94 0.12 -26.71 -0.58
C GLY A 94 1.06 -25.78 -1.36
N LEU A 95 0.92 -24.46 -1.17
CA LEU A 95 1.72 -23.43 -1.85
C LEU A 95 2.59 -22.67 -0.84
N ASP A 96 3.72 -22.13 -1.32
CA ASP A 96 4.44 -21.11 -0.57
C ASP A 96 3.57 -19.85 -0.40
N ALA A 97 3.69 -19.17 0.75
CA ALA A 97 2.87 -18.01 1.07
C ALA A 97 3.02 -16.88 0.04
N LYS A 98 4.23 -16.67 -0.51
CA LYS A 98 4.46 -15.65 -1.55
C LYS A 98 3.70 -16.01 -2.84
N ASP A 99 3.80 -17.26 -3.27
CA ASP A 99 3.18 -17.70 -4.52
C ASP A 99 1.65 -17.69 -4.41
N TYR A 100 1.12 -18.09 -3.25
CA TYR A 100 -0.31 -17.96 -2.93
C TYR A 100 -0.78 -16.51 -3.03
N VAL A 101 -0.10 -15.57 -2.35
CA VAL A 101 -0.48 -14.15 -2.38
C VAL A 101 -0.42 -13.58 -3.79
N VAL A 102 0.64 -13.85 -4.55
CA VAL A 102 0.76 -13.35 -5.94
C VAL A 102 -0.33 -13.90 -6.83
N LYS A 103 -0.67 -15.18 -6.68
CA LYS A 103 -1.78 -15.79 -7.42
C LYS A 103 -3.11 -15.15 -7.04
N SER A 104 -3.40 -15.05 -5.75
CA SER A 104 -4.69 -14.55 -5.26
C SER A 104 -4.90 -13.06 -5.54
N LEU A 105 -3.85 -12.24 -5.53
CA LEU A 105 -3.95 -10.84 -5.95
C LEU A 105 -4.21 -10.70 -7.46
N LYS A 106 -3.74 -11.65 -8.29
CA LYS A 106 -3.98 -11.62 -9.74
C LYS A 106 -5.38 -12.10 -10.11
N ASP A 107 -5.92 -13.08 -9.40
CA ASP A 107 -7.26 -13.61 -9.63
C ASP A 107 -8.37 -12.88 -8.85
N GLY A 108 -7.99 -12.02 -7.90
CA GLY A 108 -8.90 -11.19 -7.10
C GLY A 108 -9.56 -11.92 -5.93
N SER A 109 -9.08 -13.11 -5.55
CA SER A 109 -9.55 -13.85 -4.37
C SER A 109 -9.01 -13.32 -3.04
N LEU A 110 -7.97 -12.46 -3.08
CA LEU A 110 -7.36 -11.78 -1.93
C LEU A 110 -7.30 -10.27 -2.18
#